data_AF-A0A518BYW5-F1
#
_entry.id   AF-A0A518BYW5-F1
#
_cell.length_a   1.000
_cell.length_b   1.000
_cell.length_c   1.000
_cell.angle_alpha   90.00
_cell.angle_beta   90.00
_cell.angle_gamma   90.00
#
_symmetry.space_group_name_H-M   'P 1'
#
loop_
_entity.id
_entity.type
_entity.pdbx_description
1 polymer ?
#
loop_
_entity_poly.entity_id
_entity_poly.type
_entity_poly.pdbx_seq_one_letter_code
_entity_poly.pdbx_strand_id
1 'polypeptide(L)'
;MDLGVIFGFIGTWILIFWTLILGGSLLVYVDVPSVILILGASVTVLFFVCPMGNIKNLLPVMKRLFFYKSPPIDDLIDQMVGFAETARRDGILSLENSLKEVEDEFVVRGIQMAVDGTDPELIEQIMENELESLMDRHEVGKGMFETLGKYAPAMGMIGTLIGLVAMLNDLSDPAKIGAGLAVALLTTMYGSMVANGFALPMADRLGTRSAEEVIYKTIIIKGVMSIQSGDNPRVVEQKLKTFLPPHLRKMSDDEEQAA
;
A
#
# COMPACT_ATOMS: atom_id res chain seq x y z
N MET A 1 -3.55 -2.59 -13.28
CA MET A 1 -4.17 -1.39 -12.68
C MET A 1 -5.32 -1.85 -11.84
N ASP A 2 -5.41 -1.32 -10.62
CA ASP A 2 -6.52 -1.62 -9.74
C ASP A 2 -7.70 -0.68 -10.01
N LEU A 3 -8.73 -1.22 -10.67
CA LEU A 3 -9.92 -0.45 -11.02
C LEU A 3 -10.66 0.06 -9.78
N GLY A 4 -10.60 -0.67 -8.66
CA GLY A 4 -11.25 -0.29 -7.40
C GLY A 4 -10.64 0.96 -6.79
N VAL A 5 -9.31 1.06 -6.78
CA VAL A 5 -8.59 2.25 -6.28
C VAL A 5 -8.91 3.47 -7.13
N ILE A 6 -8.85 3.33 -8.45
CA ILE A 6 -9.10 4.43 -9.38
C ILE A 6 -10.56 4.89 -9.28
N PHE A 7 -11.52 3.95 -9.27
CA PHE A 7 -12.95 4.27 -9.15
C PHE A 7 -13.29 4.89 -7.80
N GLY A 8 -12.77 4.36 -6.70
CA GLY A 8 -12.99 4.91 -5.36
C GLY A 8 -12.39 6.30 -5.19
N PHE A 9 -11.16 6.50 -5.65
CA PHE A 9 -10.48 7.79 -5.59
C PHE A 9 -11.21 8.84 -6.46
N ILE A 10 -11.40 8.55 -7.75
CA ILE A 10 -12.05 9.47 -8.69
C ILE A 10 -13.50 9.73 -8.27
N GLY A 11 -14.24 8.69 -7.86
CA GLY A 11 -15.63 8.80 -7.41
C GLY A 11 -15.77 9.73 -6.21
N THR A 12 -14.89 9.60 -5.21
CA THR A 12 -14.87 10.48 -4.03
C THR A 12 -14.66 11.94 -4.43
N TRP A 13 -13.66 12.22 -5.26
CA TRP A 13 -13.38 13.58 -5.71
C TRP A 13 -14.49 14.14 -6.61
N ILE A 14 -15.07 13.34 -7.50
CA ILE A 14 -16.22 13.75 -8.32
C ILE A 14 -17.39 14.17 -7.43
N LEU A 15 -17.74 13.38 -6.41
CA LEU A 15 -18.86 13.72 -5.52
C LEU A 15 -18.59 15.01 -4.72
N ILE A 16 -17.36 15.23 -4.27
CA ILE A 16 -16.96 16.47 -3.60
C ILE A 16 -17.05 17.65 -4.57
N PHE A 17 -16.47 17.56 -5.77
CA PHE A 17 -16.52 18.67 -6.74
C PHE A 17 -17.95 18.93 -7.24
N TRP A 18 -18.75 17.90 -7.44
CA TRP A 18 -20.14 18.01 -7.85
C TRP A 18 -20.97 18.78 -6.80
N THR A 19 -20.77 18.48 -5.52
CA THR A 19 -21.45 19.22 -4.43
C THR A 19 -20.98 20.67 -4.32
N LEU A 20 -19.70 20.96 -4.56
CA LEU A 20 -19.20 22.34 -4.61
C LEU A 20 -19.80 23.16 -5.77
N ILE A 21 -19.97 22.55 -6.94
CA ILE A 21 -20.58 23.21 -8.11
C ILE A 21 -22.07 23.48 -7.86
N LEU A 22 -22.80 22.55 -7.25
CA LEU A 22 -24.19 22.75 -6.85
C LEU A 22 -24.35 23.84 -5.78
N GLY A 23 -23.34 24.00 -4.93
CA GLY A 23 -23.31 25.00 -3.86
C GLY A 23 -23.06 26.44 -4.32
N GLY A 24 -22.67 26.67 -5.59
CA GLY A 24 -22.45 27.98 -6.17
C GLY A 24 -21.16 28.06 -7.00
N SER A 25 -20.55 29.25 -7.05
CA SER A 25 -19.30 29.42 -7.80
C SER A 25 -18.12 28.78 -7.08
N LEU A 26 -17.38 27.91 -7.78
CA LEU A 26 -16.13 27.28 -7.30
C LEU A 26 -15.12 28.28 -6.73
N LEU A 27 -15.08 29.51 -7.28
CA LEU A 27 -14.17 30.57 -6.82
C LEU A 27 -14.39 30.98 -5.35
N VAL A 28 -15.58 30.79 -4.80
CA VAL A 28 -15.87 31.09 -3.38
C VAL A 28 -15.18 30.11 -2.44
N TYR A 29 -14.91 28.89 -2.92
CA TYR A 29 -14.24 27.84 -2.16
C TYR A 29 -12.73 27.86 -2.36
N VAL A 30 -12.15 28.86 -3.02
CA VAL A 30 -10.70 28.98 -3.24
C VAL A 30 -10.19 30.22 -2.55
N ASP A 31 -9.65 30.03 -1.34
CA ASP A 31 -8.98 31.09 -0.58
C ASP A 31 -7.48 30.81 -0.50
N VAL A 32 -6.68 31.70 -1.09
CA VAL A 32 -5.22 31.53 -1.22
C VAL A 32 -4.53 31.37 0.14
N PRO A 33 -4.79 32.23 1.16
CA PRO A 33 -4.26 32.04 2.51
C PRO A 33 -4.57 30.67 3.11
N SER A 34 -5.81 30.21 3.00
CA SER A 34 -6.26 28.92 3.55
C SER A 34 -5.58 27.74 2.86
N VAL A 35 -5.44 27.79 1.52
CA VAL A 35 -4.73 26.75 0.75
C VAL A 35 -3.26 26.68 1.12
N ILE A 36 -2.57 27.84 1.20
CA ILE A 36 -1.16 27.90 1.56
C ILE A 36 -0.93 27.36 2.97
N LEU A 37 -1.79 27.73 3.93
CA LEU A 37 -1.69 27.24 5.29
C LEU A 37 -1.82 25.72 5.36
N ILE A 38 -2.82 25.14 4.71
CA ILE A 38 -3.08 23.70 4.81
C ILE A 38 -2.08 22.88 4.01
N LEU A 39 -1.86 23.20 2.73
CA LEU A 39 -0.92 22.44 1.90
C LEU A 39 0.53 22.66 2.36
N GLY A 40 0.89 23.91 2.68
CA GLY A 40 2.20 24.26 3.19
C GLY A 40 2.49 23.61 4.54
N ALA A 41 1.54 23.65 5.48
CA ALA A 41 1.72 22.99 6.77
C ALA A 41 1.77 21.47 6.63
N SER A 42 0.93 20.87 5.78
CA SER A 42 0.93 19.41 5.54
C SER A 42 2.29 18.92 5.05
N VAL A 43 2.90 19.63 4.09
CA VAL A 43 4.24 19.31 3.57
C VAL A 43 5.33 19.60 4.60
N THR A 44 5.24 20.72 5.31
CA THR A 44 6.26 21.10 6.31
C THR A 44 6.25 20.17 7.53
N VAL A 45 5.07 19.68 7.93
CA VAL A 45 4.94 18.67 8.99
C VAL A 45 5.56 17.34 8.57
N LEU A 46 5.45 16.94 7.30
CA LEU A 46 6.18 15.77 6.81
C LEU A 46 7.70 15.94 6.96
N PHE A 47 8.25 17.11 6.68
CA PHE A 47 9.67 17.40 6.92
C PHE A 47 10.05 17.39 8.40
N PHE A 48 9.10 17.70 9.29
CA PHE A 48 9.33 17.67 10.73
C PHE A 48 9.30 16.26 11.32
N VAL A 49 8.42 15.39 10.81
CA VAL A 49 8.19 14.03 11.32
C VAL A 49 9.07 13.00 10.63
N CYS A 50 9.27 13.13 9.31
CA CYS A 50 9.93 12.11 8.51
C CYS A 50 11.34 12.55 8.06
N PRO A 51 12.33 11.65 8.12
CA PRO A 51 13.65 11.91 7.53
C PRO A 51 13.56 12.24 6.04
N MET A 52 14.39 13.17 5.58
CA MET A 52 14.34 13.68 4.20
C MET A 52 14.59 12.60 3.13
N GLY A 53 15.28 11.51 3.48
CA GLY A 53 15.46 10.35 2.60
C GLY A 53 14.15 9.65 2.26
N ASN A 54 13.23 9.55 3.21
CA ASN A 54 11.96 8.83 3.04
C ASN A 54 10.97 9.63 2.21
N ILE A 55 10.98 10.96 2.35
CA ILE A 55 10.10 11.88 1.61
C ILE A 55 10.32 11.77 0.10
N LYS A 56 11.57 11.54 -0.35
CA LYS A 56 11.87 11.32 -1.78
C LYS A 56 11.18 10.09 -2.35
N ASN A 57 10.89 9.10 -1.51
CA ASN A 57 10.24 7.85 -1.91
C ASN A 57 8.70 7.96 -1.97
N LEU A 58 8.12 9.07 -1.54
CA LEU A 58 6.66 9.26 -1.52
C LEU A 58 6.03 9.18 -2.93
N LEU A 59 6.64 9.82 -3.93
CA LEU A 59 6.15 9.80 -5.32
C LEU A 59 6.22 8.39 -5.95
N PRO A 60 7.35 7.66 -5.86
CA PRO A 60 7.42 6.28 -6.30
C PRO A 60 6.40 5.35 -5.62
N VAL A 61 6.22 5.47 -4.30
CA VAL A 61 5.25 4.67 -3.54
C VAL A 61 3.83 4.93 -4.02
N MET A 62 3.46 6.20 -4.21
CA MET A 62 2.15 6.57 -4.76
C MET A 62 1.93 6.00 -6.16
N LYS A 63 2.94 6.03 -7.04
CA LYS A 63 2.83 5.42 -8.38
C LYS A 63 2.62 3.91 -8.30
N ARG A 64 3.37 3.21 -7.44
CA ARG A 64 3.21 1.76 -7.27
C ARG A 64 1.79 1.40 -6.84
N LEU A 65 1.15 2.20 -5.98
CA LEU A 65 -0.23 1.95 -5.55
C LEU A 65 -1.25 1.91 -6.71
N PHE A 66 -1.12 2.77 -7.72
CA PHE A 66 -2.04 2.81 -8.88
C PHE A 66 -1.70 1.79 -9.98
N PHE A 67 -0.41 1.53 -10.19
CA PHE A 67 0.06 0.76 -11.34
C PHE A 67 0.44 -0.68 -11.03
N TYR A 68 0.67 -1.04 -9.77
CA TYR A 68 1.03 -2.41 -9.39
C TYR A 68 -0.10 -3.39 -9.68
N LYS A 69 0.27 -4.56 -10.21
CA LYS A 69 -0.61 -5.70 -10.42
C LYS A 69 -0.10 -6.81 -9.52
N SER A 70 -0.90 -7.22 -8.54
CA SER A 70 -0.58 -8.37 -7.70
C SER A 70 -0.58 -9.62 -8.59
N PRO A 71 0.49 -10.44 -8.56
CA PRO A 71 0.49 -11.74 -9.24
C PRO A 71 -0.57 -12.64 -8.61
N PRO A 72 -1.29 -13.45 -9.40
CA PRO A 72 -2.21 -14.45 -8.85
C PRO A 72 -1.44 -15.46 -7.99
N ILE A 73 -1.99 -15.76 -6.81
CA ILE A 73 -1.37 -16.69 -5.85
C ILE A 73 -1.47 -18.13 -6.37
N ASP A 74 -2.52 -18.46 -7.13
CA ASP A 74 -2.71 -19.80 -7.69
C ASP A 74 -1.57 -20.17 -8.64
N ASP A 75 -1.23 -19.29 -9.60
CA ASP A 75 -0.10 -19.49 -10.51
C ASP A 75 1.24 -19.65 -9.75
N LEU A 76 1.41 -18.93 -8.63
CA LEU A 76 2.59 -19.09 -7.78
C LEU A 76 2.62 -20.48 -7.13
N ILE A 77 1.48 -20.98 -6.62
CA ILE A 77 1.41 -22.32 -6.02
C ILE A 77 1.75 -23.38 -7.07
N ASP A 78 1.16 -23.28 -8.27
CA ASP A 78 1.43 -24.21 -9.37
C ASP A 78 2.91 -24.18 -9.77
N GLN A 79 3.51 -22.99 -9.82
CA GLN A 79 4.94 -22.84 -10.08
C GLN A 79 5.80 -23.52 -8.99
N MET A 80 5.46 -23.33 -7.72
CA MET A 80 6.19 -23.95 -6.60
C MET A 80 6.02 -25.48 -6.58
N VAL A 81 4.85 -25.99 -6.93
CA VAL A 81 4.59 -27.44 -7.08
C VAL A 81 5.40 -28.00 -8.25
N GLY A 82 5.45 -27.31 -9.39
CA GLY A 82 6.27 -27.69 -10.54
C GLY A 82 7.78 -27.75 -10.21
N PHE A 83 8.27 -26.83 -9.38
CA PHE A 83 9.64 -26.92 -8.85
C PHE A 83 9.81 -28.13 -7.92
N ALA A 84 8.85 -28.42 -7.05
CA ALA A 84 8.92 -29.59 -6.17
C ALA A 84 8.94 -30.91 -6.98
N GLU A 85 8.16 -31.02 -8.04
CA GLU A 85 8.16 -32.19 -8.95
C GLU A 85 9.52 -32.37 -9.63
N THR A 86 10.05 -31.28 -10.19
CA THR A 86 11.33 -31.28 -10.90
C THR A 86 12.48 -31.63 -9.95
N ALA A 87 12.52 -30.98 -8.77
CA ALA A 87 13.52 -31.26 -7.74
C ALA A 87 13.51 -32.71 -7.27
N ARG A 88 12.33 -33.33 -7.19
CA ARG A 88 12.18 -34.72 -6.74
C ARG A 88 12.52 -35.74 -7.82
N ARG A 89 12.17 -35.46 -9.08
CA ARG A 89 12.42 -36.37 -10.22
C ARG A 89 13.86 -36.30 -10.70
N ASP A 90 14.35 -35.08 -10.92
CA ASP A 90 15.60 -34.80 -11.63
C ASP A 90 16.70 -34.30 -10.67
N GLY A 91 16.37 -34.13 -9.38
CA GLY A 91 17.27 -33.65 -8.32
C GLY A 91 17.25 -32.13 -8.19
N ILE A 92 17.59 -31.60 -7.01
CA ILE A 92 17.50 -30.16 -6.72
C ILE A 92 18.35 -29.29 -7.66
N LEU A 93 19.51 -29.79 -8.10
CA LEU A 93 20.40 -29.11 -9.05
C LEU A 93 19.75 -28.84 -10.41
N SER A 94 18.73 -29.63 -10.80
CA SER A 94 18.03 -29.44 -12.07
C SER A 94 17.25 -28.12 -12.13
N LEU A 95 16.92 -27.54 -10.97
CA LEU A 95 16.19 -26.28 -10.86
C LEU A 95 16.95 -25.07 -11.42
N GLU A 96 18.29 -25.12 -11.50
CA GLU A 96 19.10 -24.01 -12.04
C GLU A 96 18.68 -23.58 -13.46
N ASN A 97 18.24 -24.54 -14.27
CA ASN A 97 17.78 -24.25 -15.63
C ASN A 97 16.41 -23.56 -15.62
N SER A 98 15.51 -24.00 -14.75
CA SER A 98 14.18 -23.42 -14.59
C SER A 98 14.21 -22.01 -14.00
N LEU A 99 15.22 -21.69 -13.19
CA LEU A 99 15.39 -20.36 -12.59
C LEU A 99 15.63 -19.22 -13.60
N LYS A 100 16.14 -19.53 -14.80
CA LYS A 100 16.41 -18.51 -15.83
C LYS A 100 15.15 -17.86 -16.40
N GLU A 101 14.01 -18.53 -16.27
CA GLU A 101 12.72 -18.09 -16.80
C GLU A 101 11.84 -17.43 -15.72
N VAL A 102 12.30 -17.41 -14.46
CA VAL A 102 11.56 -16.85 -13.33
C VAL A 102 11.81 -15.35 -13.21
N GLU A 103 10.75 -14.56 -13.21
CA GLU A 103 10.85 -13.09 -13.09
C GLU A 103 11.04 -12.62 -11.63
N ASP A 104 10.56 -13.38 -10.64
CA ASP A 104 10.60 -12.97 -9.24
C ASP A 104 11.96 -13.30 -8.59
N GLU A 105 12.74 -12.26 -8.32
CA GLU A 105 14.06 -12.36 -7.68
C GLU A 105 14.02 -13.07 -6.30
N PHE A 106 12.91 -12.96 -5.57
CA PHE A 106 12.76 -13.58 -4.25
C PHE A 106 12.63 -15.11 -4.36
N VAL A 107 11.93 -15.59 -5.39
CA VAL A 107 11.85 -17.03 -5.71
C VAL A 107 13.22 -17.54 -6.14
N VAL A 108 13.86 -16.84 -7.10
CA VAL A 108 15.18 -17.22 -7.63
C VAL A 108 16.20 -17.34 -6.51
N ARG A 109 16.26 -16.35 -5.63
CA ARG A 109 17.20 -16.35 -4.50
C ARG A 109 16.94 -17.48 -3.51
N GLY A 110 15.68 -17.74 -3.16
CA GLY A 110 15.32 -18.83 -2.25
C GLY A 110 15.73 -20.20 -2.78
N ILE A 111 15.39 -20.49 -4.04
CA ILE A 111 15.75 -21.76 -4.69
C ILE A 111 17.26 -21.86 -4.89
N GLN A 112 17.94 -20.77 -5.28
CA GLN A 112 19.39 -20.79 -5.46
C GLN A 112 20.11 -21.16 -4.15
N MET A 113 19.70 -20.60 -3.01
CA MET A 113 20.28 -20.98 -1.71
C MET A 113 20.06 -22.46 -1.38
N ALA A 114 18.93 -23.04 -1.79
CA ALA A 114 18.64 -24.46 -1.64
C ALA A 114 19.51 -25.33 -2.57
N VAL A 115 19.72 -24.89 -3.82
CA VAL A 115 20.63 -25.54 -4.79
C VAL A 115 22.08 -25.51 -4.30
N ASP A 116 22.51 -24.39 -3.73
CA ASP A 116 23.85 -24.20 -3.17
C ASP A 116 24.10 -25.05 -1.90
N GLY A 117 23.08 -25.76 -1.40
CA GLY A 117 23.18 -26.63 -0.23
C GLY A 117 23.25 -25.87 1.10
N THR A 118 22.69 -24.66 1.16
CA THR A 118 22.59 -23.89 2.40
C THR A 118 21.69 -24.63 3.40
N ASP A 119 22.03 -24.53 4.69
CA ASP A 119 21.25 -25.12 5.77
C ASP A 119 19.78 -24.61 5.78
N PRO A 120 18.77 -25.49 5.96
CA PRO A 120 17.36 -25.09 5.95
C PRO A 120 17.03 -23.95 6.91
N GLU A 121 17.54 -24.00 8.14
CA GLU A 121 17.24 -22.99 9.16
C GLU A 121 17.81 -21.63 8.75
N LEU A 122 18.99 -21.64 8.13
CA LEU A 122 19.63 -20.42 7.63
C LEU A 122 18.88 -19.84 6.41
N ILE A 123 18.38 -20.67 5.50
CA ILE A 123 17.56 -20.22 4.36
C ILE A 123 16.31 -19.52 4.88
N GLU A 124 15.56 -20.18 5.78
CA GLU A 124 14.35 -19.63 6.37
C GLU A 124 14.65 -18.30 7.06
N GLN A 125 15.67 -18.25 7.91
CA GLN A 125 16.07 -17.03 8.61
C GLN A 125 16.43 -15.88 7.65
N ILE A 126 17.18 -16.15 6.57
CA ILE A 126 17.56 -15.11 5.59
C ILE A 126 16.32 -14.56 4.90
N MET A 127 15.41 -15.42 4.46
CA MET A 127 14.22 -15.00 3.74
C MET A 127 13.21 -14.31 4.65
N GLU A 128 13.06 -14.75 5.91
CA GLU A 128 12.23 -14.10 6.91
C GLU A 128 12.76 -12.70 7.27
N ASN A 129 14.08 -12.55 7.47
CA ASN A 129 14.69 -11.24 7.71
C ASN A 129 14.48 -10.27 6.54
N GLU A 130 14.52 -10.77 5.31
CA GLU A 130 14.26 -9.96 4.12
C GLU A 130 12.78 -9.56 4.01
N LEU A 131 11.86 -10.46 4.38
CA LEU A 131 10.44 -10.18 4.49
C LEU A 131 10.15 -9.11 5.56
N GLU A 132 10.76 -9.22 6.74
CA GLU A 132 10.66 -8.22 7.80
C GLU A 132 11.19 -6.85 7.34
N SER A 133 12.37 -6.85 6.71
CA SER A 133 12.95 -5.63 6.12
C SER A 133 12.05 -4.99 5.05
N LEU A 134 11.28 -5.80 4.32
CA LEU A 134 10.30 -5.32 3.36
C LEU A 134 9.08 -4.70 4.05
N MET A 135 8.57 -5.35 5.10
CA MET A 135 7.47 -4.84 5.91
C MET A 135 7.80 -3.47 6.51
N ASP A 136 9.02 -3.31 7.05
CA ASP A 136 9.49 -2.04 7.59
C ASP A 136 9.50 -0.92 6.53
N ARG A 137 9.98 -1.23 5.32
CA ARG A 137 9.96 -0.27 4.20
C ARG A 137 8.54 0.14 3.82
N HIS A 138 7.60 -0.81 3.82
CA HIS A 138 6.20 -0.53 3.53
C HIS A 138 5.55 0.32 4.63
N GLU A 139 5.85 0.04 5.89
CA GLU A 139 5.31 0.80 7.03
C GLU A 139 5.80 2.25 7.01
N VAL A 140 7.06 2.49 6.63
CA VAL A 140 7.56 3.86 6.40
C VAL A 140 6.76 4.56 5.30
N GLY A 141 6.47 3.87 4.20
CA GLY A 141 5.65 4.40 3.09
C GLY A 141 4.24 4.77 3.53
N LYS A 142 3.58 3.86 4.24
CA LYS A 142 2.23 4.02 4.81
C LYS A 142 2.19 5.13 5.86
N GLY A 143 3.14 5.15 6.78
CA GLY A 143 3.22 6.11 7.89
C GLY A 143 3.34 7.57 7.44
N MET A 144 3.91 7.85 6.27
CA MET A 144 3.90 9.21 5.69
C MET A 144 2.48 9.69 5.38
N PHE A 145 1.64 8.84 4.81
CA PHE A 145 0.24 9.17 4.52
C PHE A 145 -0.61 9.25 5.79
N GLU A 146 -0.37 8.36 6.78
CA GLU A 146 -1.02 8.46 8.09
C GLU A 146 -0.67 9.77 8.81
N THR A 147 0.59 10.21 8.71
CA THR A 147 1.05 11.49 9.25
C THR A 147 0.29 12.64 8.59
N LEU A 148 0.18 12.66 7.26
CA LEU A 148 -0.64 13.66 6.56
C LEU A 148 -2.11 13.63 7.01
N GLY A 149 -2.69 12.44 7.13
CA GLY A 149 -4.07 12.26 7.59
C GLY A 149 -4.31 12.77 9.00
N LYS A 150 -3.33 12.62 9.90
CA LYS A 150 -3.40 13.09 11.29
C LYS A 150 -3.23 14.61 11.40
N TYR A 151 -2.25 15.18 10.70
CA TYR A 151 -1.86 16.57 10.90
C TYR A 151 -2.60 17.56 10.00
N ALA A 152 -3.08 17.17 8.82
CA ALA A 152 -3.82 18.10 7.95
C ALA A 152 -5.11 18.65 8.60
N PRO A 153 -5.97 17.86 9.27
CA PRO A 153 -7.15 18.37 9.97
C PRO A 153 -6.77 19.18 11.21
N ALA A 154 -5.70 18.80 11.90
CA ALA A 154 -5.20 19.55 13.06
C ALA A 154 -4.73 20.96 12.66
N MET A 155 -4.04 21.08 11.52
CA MET A 155 -3.70 22.38 10.93
C MET A 155 -4.95 23.15 10.46
N GLY A 156 -5.98 22.44 9.98
CA GLY A 156 -7.32 22.97 9.73
C GLY A 156 -7.92 23.67 10.94
N MET A 157 -7.90 23.02 12.10
CA MET A 157 -8.38 23.60 13.35
C MET A 157 -7.59 24.84 13.78
N ILE A 158 -6.26 24.83 13.59
CA ILE A 158 -5.42 26.02 13.83
C ILE A 158 -5.82 27.16 12.88
N GLY A 159 -6.05 26.86 11.59
CA GLY A 159 -6.55 27.81 10.60
C GLY A 159 -7.90 28.41 11.00
N THR A 160 -8.81 27.60 11.56
CA THR A 160 -10.08 28.07 12.11
C THR A 160 -9.89 29.06 13.24
N LEU A 161 -8.97 28.78 14.17
CA LEU A 161 -8.65 29.72 15.25
C LEU A 161 -8.07 31.03 14.71
N ILE A 162 -7.17 30.97 13.72
CA ILE A 162 -6.59 32.16 13.08
C ILE A 162 -7.69 33.01 12.41
N GLY A 163 -8.60 32.37 11.66
CA GLY A 163 -9.71 33.04 11.00
C GLY A 163 -10.68 33.70 12.00
N LEU A 164 -10.99 33.02 13.09
CA LEU A 164 -11.82 33.57 14.17
C LEU A 164 -11.16 34.76 14.87
N VAL A 165 -9.86 34.69 15.15
CA VAL A 165 -9.11 35.81 15.74
C VAL A 165 -9.10 37.01 14.78
N ALA A 166 -8.87 36.78 13.48
CA ALA A 166 -8.92 37.83 12.46
C ALA A 166 -10.31 38.48 12.35
N MET A 167 -11.37 37.67 12.45
CA MET A 167 -12.76 38.14 12.44
C MET A 167 -13.07 39.03 13.66
N LEU A 168 -12.63 38.62 14.86
CA LEU A 168 -12.87 39.35 16.10
C LEU A 168 -12.04 40.63 16.23
N ASN A 169 -10.93 40.74 15.50
CA ASN A 169 -10.04 41.90 15.55
C ASN A 169 -10.66 43.17 14.94
N ASP A 170 -11.58 43.03 13.98
CA ASP A 170 -12.27 44.17 13.36
C ASP A 170 -13.74 43.85 13.07
N LEU A 171 -14.57 44.00 14.10
CA LEU A 171 -16.02 43.81 14.02
C LEU A 171 -16.76 45.00 13.40
N SER A 172 -16.04 46.08 13.06
CA SER A 172 -16.67 47.30 12.55
C SER A 172 -16.95 47.23 11.05
N ASP A 173 -16.26 46.35 10.32
CA ASP A 173 -16.39 46.16 8.87
C ASP A 173 -16.95 44.77 8.53
N PRO A 174 -18.24 44.66 8.12
CA PRO A 174 -18.86 43.41 7.71
C PRO A 174 -18.11 42.64 6.62
N ALA A 175 -17.37 43.32 5.74
CA ALA A 175 -16.59 42.66 4.69
C ALA A 175 -15.41 41.87 5.28
N LYS A 176 -14.74 42.42 6.30
CA LYS A 176 -13.64 41.74 6.99
C LYS A 176 -14.12 40.59 7.85
N ILE A 177 -15.32 40.72 8.44
CA ILE A 177 -15.97 39.63 9.16
C ILE A 177 -16.19 38.42 8.23
N GLY A 178 -16.75 38.67 7.04
CA GLY A 178 -16.96 37.63 6.04
C GLY A 178 -15.67 36.93 5.59
N ALA A 179 -14.60 37.70 5.36
CA ALA A 179 -13.30 37.16 4.99
C ALA A 179 -12.69 36.27 6.11
N GLY A 180 -12.73 36.72 7.37
CA GLY A 180 -12.23 35.94 8.51
C GLY A 180 -12.98 34.63 8.72
N LEU A 181 -14.32 34.67 8.58
CA LEU A 181 -15.15 33.47 8.65
C LEU A 181 -14.87 32.49 7.49
N ALA A 182 -14.67 33.00 6.27
CA ALA A 182 -14.33 32.18 5.11
C ALA A 182 -13.02 31.43 5.33
N VAL A 183 -11.97 32.11 5.80
CA VAL A 183 -10.68 31.46 6.16
C VAL A 183 -10.92 30.37 7.21
N ALA A 184 -11.73 30.66 8.23
CA ALA A 184 -11.96 29.74 9.32
C ALA A 184 -12.63 28.43 8.87
N LEU A 185 -13.60 28.52 7.95
CA LEU A 185 -14.33 27.35 7.43
C LEU A 185 -13.54 26.60 6.35
N LEU A 186 -12.90 27.33 5.43
CA LEU A 186 -12.17 26.73 4.32
C LEU A 186 -10.92 25.96 4.78
N THR A 187 -10.21 26.45 5.79
CA THR A 187 -9.07 25.73 6.38
C THR A 187 -9.47 24.36 6.95
N THR A 188 -10.59 24.28 7.69
CA THR A 188 -11.12 23.01 8.19
C THR A 188 -11.59 22.10 7.06
N MET A 189 -12.24 22.65 6.03
CA MET A 189 -12.67 21.90 4.85
C MET A 189 -11.46 21.28 4.13
N TYR A 190 -10.44 22.08 3.78
CA TYR A 190 -9.25 21.59 3.09
C TYR A 190 -8.48 20.57 3.93
N GLY A 191 -8.32 20.80 5.23
CA GLY A 191 -7.65 19.84 6.12
C GLY A 191 -8.36 18.48 6.11
N SER A 192 -9.70 18.51 6.18
CA SER A 192 -10.53 17.30 6.13
C SER A 192 -10.48 16.60 4.77
N MET A 193 -10.44 17.37 3.66
CA MET A 193 -10.31 16.83 2.30
C MET A 193 -8.95 16.17 2.07
N VAL A 194 -7.86 16.80 2.51
CA VAL A 194 -6.51 16.22 2.40
C VAL A 194 -6.40 14.93 3.21
N ALA A 195 -6.94 14.91 4.43
CA ALA A 195 -6.87 13.72 5.27
C ALA A 195 -7.75 12.58 4.76
N ASN A 196 -9.06 12.82 4.63
CA ASN A 196 -10.03 11.76 4.39
C ASN A 196 -10.27 11.49 2.90
N GLY A 197 -10.09 12.49 2.04
CA GLY A 197 -10.25 12.34 0.59
C GLY A 197 -8.99 11.85 -0.12
N PHE A 198 -7.84 11.89 0.55
CA PHE A 198 -6.55 11.54 -0.07
C PHE A 198 -5.66 10.68 0.83
N ALA A 199 -5.19 11.21 1.96
CA ALA A 199 -4.08 10.62 2.70
C ALA A 199 -4.45 9.28 3.38
N LEU A 200 -5.52 9.24 4.16
CA LEU A 200 -5.92 8.04 4.90
C LEU A 200 -6.32 6.87 3.98
N PRO A 201 -7.15 7.08 2.92
CA PRO A 201 -7.44 6.01 1.97
C PRO A 201 -6.19 5.44 1.28
N MET A 202 -5.20 6.29 1.01
CA MET A 202 -3.91 5.85 0.46
C MET A 202 -3.13 5.01 1.46
N ALA A 203 -3.08 5.41 2.73
CA ALA A 203 -2.44 4.65 3.80
C ALA A 203 -3.06 3.25 3.97
N ASP A 204 -4.40 3.18 4.04
CA ASP A 204 -5.14 1.92 4.18
C ASP A 204 -4.89 0.98 2.99
N ARG A 205 -4.87 1.54 1.78
CA ARG A 205 -4.61 0.76 0.58
C ARG A 205 -3.18 0.24 0.51
N LEU A 206 -2.19 1.04 0.91
CA LEU A 206 -0.81 0.57 1.06
C LEU A 206 -0.71 -0.56 2.10
N GLY A 207 -1.45 -0.46 3.21
CA GLY A 207 -1.52 -1.51 4.21
C GLY A 207 -2.08 -2.82 3.65
N THR A 208 -3.18 -2.76 2.88
CA THR A 208 -3.75 -3.94 2.22
C THR A 208 -2.75 -4.57 1.25
N ARG A 209 -2.06 -3.75 0.44
CA ARG A 209 -1.04 -4.24 -0.52
C ARG A 209 0.15 -4.88 0.18
N SER A 210 0.60 -4.28 1.26
CA SER A 210 1.69 -4.84 2.07
C SER A 210 1.28 -6.22 2.60
N ALA A 211 0.06 -6.37 3.12
CA ALA A 211 -0.45 -7.66 3.58
C ALA A 211 -0.54 -8.71 2.46
N GLU A 212 -1.01 -8.33 1.26
CA GLU A 212 -1.03 -9.21 0.08
C GLU A 212 0.39 -9.68 -0.30
N GLU A 213 1.37 -8.77 -0.34
CA GLU A 213 2.76 -9.10 -0.68
C GLU A 213 3.45 -9.94 0.40
N VAL A 214 3.12 -9.73 1.67
CA VAL A 214 3.62 -10.54 2.79
C VAL A 214 3.12 -11.98 2.68
N ILE A 215 1.85 -12.18 2.37
CA ILE A 215 1.29 -13.53 2.15
C ILE A 215 1.99 -14.19 0.95
N TYR A 216 2.11 -13.46 -0.16
CA TYR A 216 2.78 -13.95 -1.37
C TYR A 216 4.21 -14.43 -1.08
N LYS A 217 5.01 -13.62 -0.37
CA LYS A 217 6.39 -13.98 0.00
C LYS A 217 6.45 -15.10 1.04
N THR A 218 5.49 -15.18 1.96
CA THR A 218 5.40 -16.28 2.93
C THR A 218 5.15 -17.62 2.23
N ILE A 219 4.29 -17.65 1.20
CA ILE A 219 4.06 -18.84 0.37
C ILE A 219 5.37 -19.26 -0.31
N ILE A 220 6.14 -18.31 -0.84
CA ILE A 220 7.46 -18.60 -1.43
C ILE A 220 8.39 -19.24 -0.39
N ILE A 221 8.53 -18.63 0.80
CA ILE A 221 9.38 -19.17 1.88
C ILE A 221 8.99 -20.61 2.19
N LYS A 222 7.71 -20.87 2.49
CA LYS A 222 7.25 -22.21 2.84
C LYS A 222 7.37 -23.19 1.67
N GLY A 223 7.20 -22.74 0.44
CA GLY A 223 7.41 -23.55 -0.75
C GLY A 223 8.87 -23.96 -0.94
N VAL A 224 9.82 -23.01 -0.80
CA VAL A 224 11.26 -23.30 -0.87
C VAL A 224 11.66 -24.31 0.21
N MET A 225 11.18 -24.13 1.44
CA MET A 225 11.45 -25.06 2.54
C MET A 225 10.90 -26.46 2.28
N SER A 226 9.70 -26.55 1.69
CA SER A 226 9.10 -27.82 1.29
C SER A 226 9.86 -28.53 0.15
N ILE A 227 10.34 -27.78 -0.84
CA ILE A 227 11.19 -28.30 -1.93
C ILE A 227 12.50 -28.85 -1.35
N GLN A 228 13.13 -28.08 -0.46
CA GLN A 228 14.40 -28.45 0.16
C GLN A 228 14.29 -29.66 1.09
N SER A 229 13.15 -29.81 1.79
CA SER A 229 12.83 -30.99 2.59
C SER A 229 12.51 -32.25 1.77
N GLY A 230 12.32 -32.11 0.45
CA GLY A 230 11.93 -33.21 -0.43
C GLY A 230 10.50 -33.68 -0.20
N ASP A 231 9.60 -32.79 0.22
CA ASP A 231 8.20 -33.10 0.43
C ASP A 231 7.55 -33.63 -0.87
N ASN A 232 6.51 -34.45 -0.72
CA ASN A 232 5.72 -34.88 -1.87
C ASN A 232 5.02 -33.66 -2.50
N PRO A 233 5.08 -33.44 -3.83
CA PRO A 233 4.43 -32.30 -4.49
C PRO A 233 2.97 -32.07 -4.07
N ARG A 234 2.18 -33.15 -3.89
CA ARG A 234 0.81 -33.06 -3.38
C ARG A 234 0.70 -32.50 -1.95
N VAL A 235 1.67 -32.82 -1.10
CA VAL A 235 1.75 -32.30 0.26
C VAL A 235 2.19 -30.84 0.23
N VAL A 236 3.11 -30.47 -0.67
CA VAL A 236 3.51 -29.06 -0.88
C VAL A 236 2.29 -28.25 -1.28
N GLU A 237 1.54 -28.70 -2.29
CA GLU A 237 0.33 -28.05 -2.75
C GLU A 237 -0.69 -27.85 -1.62
N GLN A 238 -0.99 -28.91 -0.86
CA GLN A 238 -1.90 -28.82 0.29
C GLN A 238 -1.44 -27.81 1.34
N LYS A 239 -0.13 -27.79 1.66
CA LYS A 239 0.46 -26.82 2.59
C LYS A 239 0.30 -25.39 2.06
N LEU A 240 0.60 -25.14 0.79
CA LEU A 240 0.54 -23.80 0.21
C LEU A 240 -0.90 -23.31 0.01
N LYS A 241 -1.83 -24.18 -0.37
CA LYS A 241 -3.27 -23.88 -0.43
C LYS A 241 -3.85 -23.45 0.92
N THR A 242 -3.20 -23.78 2.05
CA THR A 242 -3.65 -23.29 3.38
C THR A 242 -3.53 -21.77 3.57
N PHE A 243 -2.80 -21.07 2.70
CA PHE A 243 -2.71 -19.61 2.71
C PHE A 243 -3.84 -18.93 1.92
N LEU A 244 -4.53 -19.68 1.06
CA LEU A 244 -5.67 -19.15 0.29
C LEU A 244 -6.93 -19.05 1.15
N PRO A 245 -7.82 -18.08 0.91
CA PRO A 245 -9.17 -18.07 1.48
C PRO A 245 -9.96 -19.36 1.15
N PRO A 246 -10.84 -19.86 2.05
CA PRO A 246 -11.58 -21.11 1.84
C PRO A 246 -12.42 -21.17 0.54
N HIS A 247 -12.88 -20.03 0.03
CA HIS A 247 -13.66 -19.95 -1.20
C HIS A 247 -12.79 -20.11 -2.46
N LEU A 248 -11.51 -19.74 -2.41
CA LEU A 248 -10.57 -19.95 -3.51
C LEU A 248 -9.98 -21.37 -3.48
N ARG A 249 -9.90 -22.01 -2.29
CA ARG A 249 -9.48 -23.41 -2.17
C ARG A 249 -10.40 -24.40 -2.88
N LYS A 250 -11.72 -24.17 -2.82
CA LYS A 250 -12.71 -25.11 -3.38
C LYS A 250 -12.77 -25.13 -4.91
N MET A 251 -12.53 -24.00 -5.57
CA MET A 251 -12.58 -23.93 -7.04
C MET A 251 -11.50 -24.79 -7.69
N SER A 252 -10.29 -24.85 -7.13
CA SER A 252 -9.21 -25.69 -7.68
C SER A 252 -9.46 -27.18 -7.48
N ASP A 253 -10.00 -27.60 -6.33
CA ASP A 253 -10.31 -29.00 -6.06
C ASP A 253 -11.48 -29.52 -6.94
N ASP A 254 -12.43 -28.67 -7.33
CA ASP A 254 -13.54 -29.01 -8.23
C ASP A 254 -13.09 -29.08 -9.71
N GLU A 255 -12.13 -28.25 -10.13
CA GLU A 255 -11.52 -28.33 -11.47
C GLU A 255 -10.64 -29.59 -11.63
N GLU A 256 -9.92 -29.98 -10.58
CA GLU A 256 -9.11 -31.21 -10.57
C GLU A 256 -9.96 -32.50 -10.55
N GLN A 257 -11.21 -32.43 -10.09
CA GLN A 257 -12.19 -33.53 -10.16
C GLN A 257 -12.98 -33.56 -11.48
N ALA A 258 -12.94 -32.48 -12.25
CA ALA A 258 -13.64 -32.36 -13.54
C ALA A 258 -12.75 -32.64 -14.76
N ALA A 259 -11.43 -32.69 -14.58
CA ALA A 259 -10.42 -33.07 -15.59
C ALA A 259 -10.03 -34.56 -15.50
#